data_AF-A0A351KD50-F1
#
_entry.id   AF-A0A351KD50-F1
#
_cell.length_a   1.000
_cell.length_b   1.000
_cell.length_c   1.000
_cell.angle_alpha   90.00
_cell.angle_beta   90.00
_cell.angle_gamma   90.00
#
_symmetry.space_group_name_H-M   'P 1'
#
loop_
_entity.id
_entity.type
_entity.pdbx_description
1 polymer ?
#
loop_
_entity_poly.entity_id
_entity_poly.type
_entity_poly.pdbx_seq_one_letter_code
_entity_poly.pdbx_strand_id
1 'polypeptide(L)' 'MFTSKKTVETSSVDTIIGSSASIEGNISLENSIRIDGKLIGDIN' A
#
# COMPACT_ATOMS: atom_id res chain seq x y z
N MET A 1 13.23 18.31 30.70
CA MET A 1 13.70 16.93 30.44
C MET A 1 12.90 16.40 29.25
N PHE A 2 13.56 16.13 28.13
CA PHE A 2 12.92 15.76 26.86
C PHE A 2 12.87 14.24 26.73
N THR A 3 11.68 13.66 26.52
CA THR A 3 11.52 12.27 26.11
C THR A 3 11.15 12.27 24.63
N SER A 4 12.10 11.98 23.76
CA SER A 4 11.93 11.93 22.31
C SER A 4 10.93 10.82 21.94
N LYS A 5 9.67 11.21 21.69
CA LYS A 5 8.65 10.32 21.16
C LYS A 5 9.10 9.94 19.75
N LYS A 6 9.61 8.72 19.59
CA LYS A 6 9.92 8.12 18.29
C LYS A 6 8.63 8.08 17.49
N THR A 7 8.44 9.05 16.61
CA THR A 7 7.36 9.07 15.62
C THR A 7 7.64 7.90 14.70
N VAL A 8 6.99 6.77 14.99
CA VAL A 8 6.88 5.69 14.02
C VAL A 8 6.09 6.31 12.88
N GLU A 9 6.78 6.60 11.77
CA GLU A 9 6.12 6.92 10.52
C GLU A 9 5.35 5.67 10.13
N THR A 10 4.12 5.57 10.64
CA THR A 10 3.16 4.58 10.21
C THR A 10 3.01 4.82 8.73
N SER A 11 3.63 3.96 7.93
CA SER A 11 3.55 4.00 6.47
C SER A 11 2.07 3.99 6.13
N SER A 12 1.54 5.19 5.86
CA SER A 12 0.15 5.41 5.53
C SER A 12 -0.07 4.69 4.22
N VAL A 13 -0.60 3.47 4.29
CA VAL A 13 -1.01 2.73 3.12
C VAL A 13 -2.18 3.50 2.53
N ASP A 14 -1.94 4.15 1.39
CA ASP A 14 -2.89 5.06 0.78
C ASP A 14 -4.03 4.30 0.11
N THR A 15 -3.73 3.09 -0.40
CA THR A 15 -4.69 2.24 -1.11
C THR A 15 -4.65 0.82 -0.56
N ILE A 16 -5.82 0.31 -0.18
CA ILE A 16 -6.00 -1.06 0.29
C ILE A 16 -6.97 -1.77 -0.66
N ILE A 17 -6.52 -2.87 -1.24
CA ILE A 17 -7.30 -3.74 -2.09
C ILE A 17 -7.56 -5.04 -1.33
N GLY A 18 -8.85 -5.38 -1.15
CA GLY A 18 -9.29 -6.56 -0.40
C GLY A 18 -9.34 -7.85 -1.21
N SER A 19 -9.46 -8.99 -0.52
CA SER A 19 -9.16 -10.34 -1.05
C SER A 19 -10.13 -10.88 -2.07
N SER A 20 -11.27 -10.22 -2.22
CA SER A 20 -12.24 -10.47 -3.29
C SER A 20 -11.98 -9.66 -4.57
N ALA A 21 -11.02 -8.74 -4.57
CA ALA A 21 -10.74 -7.91 -5.73
C ALA A 21 -9.74 -8.59 -6.68
N SER A 22 -10.06 -8.54 -7.98
CA SER A 22 -9.17 -8.92 -9.07
C SER A 22 -8.92 -7.68 -9.93
N ILE A 23 -7.65 -7.31 -10.08
CA ILE A 23 -7.24 -6.17 -10.89
C ILE A 23 -6.53 -6.70 -12.12
N GLU A 24 -7.04 -6.35 -13.30
CA GLU A 24 -6.48 -6.72 -14.60
C GLU A 24 -5.98 -5.47 -15.32
N GLY A 25 -4.67 -5.39 -15.59
CA GLY A 25 -4.05 -4.24 -16.24
C GLY A 25 -2.74 -3.79 -15.59
N ASN A 26 -2.27 -2.59 -15.94
CA ASN A 26 -1.06 -2.01 -15.38
C ASN A 26 -1.38 -1.18 -14.13
N ILE A 27 -0.62 -1.40 -13.05
CA ILE A 27 -0.70 -0.61 -11.82
C ILE A 27 0.53 0.29 -11.72
N SER A 28 0.31 1.60 -11.59
CA SER A 28 1.36 2.57 -11.25
C SER A 28 1.08 3.18 -9.89
N LEU A 29 2.08 3.17 -9.01
CA LEU A 29 1.93 3.58 -7.62
C LEU A 29 3.07 4.52 -7.23
N GLU A 30 2.70 5.72 -6.80
CA GLU A 30 3.65 6.71 -6.27
C GLU A 30 4.07 6.38 -4.82
N ASN A 31 3.22 5.66 -4.08
CA ASN A 31 3.37 5.37 -2.66
C ASN A 31 3.06 3.90 -2.33
N SER A 32 2.86 3.57 -1.05
CA SER A 32 2.61 2.21 -0.58
C SER A 32 1.18 1.75 -0.85
N ILE A 33 1.03 0.64 -1.58
CA ILE A 33 -0.23 -0.09 -1.72
C ILE A 33 -0.20 -1.37 -0.88
N ARG A 34 -1.37 -1.78 -0.38
CA ARG A 34 -1.55 -3.12 0.14
C ARG A 34 -2.60 -3.84 -0.69
N ILE A 35 -2.16 -4.88 -1.38
CA ILE A 35 -3.04 -5.73 -2.19
C ILE A 35 -3.13 -7.06 -1.50
N ASP A 36 -4.18 -7.22 -0.70
CA ASP A 36 -4.63 -8.53 -0.26
C ASP A 36 -5.61 -8.99 -1.33
N GLY A 37 -5.20 -9.43 -2.52
CA GLY A 37 -6.11 -9.72 -3.64
C GLY A 37 -5.39 -10.34 -4.84
N LYS A 38 -6.04 -10.40 -6.02
CA LYS A 38 -5.42 -10.91 -7.25
C LYS A 38 -5.05 -9.75 -8.18
N LEU A 39 -3.79 -9.69 -8.57
CA LEU A 39 -3.30 -8.80 -9.61
C LEU A 39 -2.90 -9.62 -10.83
N ILE A 40 -3.38 -9.25 -12.01
CA ILE A 40 -3.03 -9.85 -13.29
C ILE A 40 -2.61 -8.73 -14.24
N GLY A 41 -1.30 -8.57 -14.41
CA GLY A 41 -0.69 -7.53 -15.22
C GLY A 41 0.63 -7.07 -14.58
N ASP A 42 1.09 -5.88 -14.94
CA ASP A 42 2.39 -5.37 -14.49
C ASP A 42 2.23 -4.26 -13.46
N ILE A 43 3.20 -4.18 -12.54
CA ILE A 43 3.35 -3.07 -11.60
C ILE A 43 4.58 -2.26 -12.04
N ASN A 44 4.42 -0.95 -12.19
CA ASN A 44 5.49 -0.02 -12.56
C ASN A 44 5.68 1.06 -11.49
#